data_AF-Q751J0-F1
#
_entry.id   AF-Q751J0-F1
#
_cell.length_a   1.000
_cell.length_b   1.000
_cell.length_c   1.000
_cell.angle_alpha   90.00
_cell.angle_beta   90.00
_cell.angle_gamma   90.00
#
_symmetry.space_group_name_H-M   'P 1'
#
loop_
_entity.id
_entity.type
_entity.pdbx_description
1 polymer ?
#
loop_
_entity_poly.entity_id
_entity_poly.type
_entity_poly.pdbx_seq_one_letter_code
_entity_poly.pdbx_strand_id
1 'polypeptide(L)'
;MLRLLAPRPLTARPFSSALRALQQPAFDPTLLDAASAVGARAGDPALHAASMLSPREDAFRSRLTGVRAGRTVSVFNGNTSQALQRQNMLLRSARIAQDRREQRFYLKPGKVKEQQRSRKHRREFMRAFKGLIEVVKDAKRKGY
;
A
#
# COMPACT_ATOMS: atom_id res chain seq x y z
N MET A 1 -53.03 25.84 14.37
CA MET A 1 -52.11 26.56 13.46
C MET A 1 -50.90 25.67 13.18
N LEU A 2 -50.82 25.05 12.00
CA LEU A 2 -49.68 24.23 11.58
C LEU A 2 -49.06 24.89 10.34
N ARG A 3 -47.84 25.43 10.49
CA ARG A 3 -47.09 26.02 9.37
C ARG A 3 -46.53 24.90 8.49
N LEU A 4 -47.02 24.84 7.26
CA LEU A 4 -46.44 24.09 6.14
C LEU A 4 -44.99 24.51 5.90
N LEU A 5 -44.05 23.57 6.07
CA LEU A 5 -42.66 23.75 5.66
C LEU A 5 -42.52 23.27 4.20
N ALA A 6 -42.29 24.19 3.27
CA ALA A 6 -42.07 23.86 1.87
C ALA A 6 -40.74 23.10 1.67
N PRO A 7 -40.67 22.12 0.74
CA PRO A 7 -39.42 21.43 0.43
C PRO A 7 -38.46 22.36 -0.33
N ARG A 8 -37.22 22.45 0.14
CA ARG A 8 -36.15 23.23 -0.51
C ARG A 8 -35.71 22.53 -1.81
N PRO A 9 -35.56 23.25 -2.94
CA PRO A 9 -35.01 22.66 -4.16
C PRO A 9 -33.52 22.35 -3.99
N LEU A 10 -33.11 21.12 -4.31
CA LEU A 10 -31.71 20.73 -4.43
C LEU A 10 -31.14 21.31 -5.72
N THR A 11 -30.41 22.41 -5.63
CA THR A 11 -29.66 22.96 -6.76
C THR A 11 -28.41 22.11 -7.01
N ALA A 12 -28.35 21.47 -8.19
CA ALA A 12 -27.16 20.78 -8.63
C ALA A 12 -26.04 21.79 -8.84
N ARG A 13 -24.94 21.67 -8.08
CA ARG A 13 -23.73 22.45 -8.34
C ARG A 13 -23.10 21.93 -9.64
N PRO A 14 -22.89 22.78 -10.67
CA PRO A 14 -22.09 22.37 -11.80
C PRO A 14 -20.68 22.07 -11.32
N PHE A 15 -20.07 20.98 -11.81
CA PHE A 15 -18.63 20.78 -11.68
C PHE A 15 -17.94 21.95 -12.36
N SER A 16 -17.54 22.94 -11.57
CA SER A 16 -16.66 24.01 -12.01
C SER A 16 -15.30 23.38 -12.36
N SER A 17 -15.08 23.16 -13.64
CA SER A 17 -13.82 22.80 -14.29
C SER A 17 -12.81 23.96 -14.27
N ALA A 18 -12.82 24.77 -13.22
CA ALA A 18 -12.07 26.02 -13.12
C ALA A 18 -11.29 26.13 -11.80
N LEU A 19 -10.71 25.02 -11.34
CA LEU A 19 -9.53 25.08 -10.49
C LEU A 19 -8.31 24.72 -11.33
N ARG A 20 -7.82 25.76 -12.00
CA ARG A 20 -6.43 26.18 -11.88
C ARG A 20 -5.44 25.09 -12.23
N ALA A 21 -4.93 25.20 -13.45
CA ALA A 21 -3.57 24.88 -13.80
C ALA A 21 -2.60 25.23 -12.66
N LEU A 22 -2.38 24.28 -11.75
CA LEU A 22 -1.11 24.11 -11.09
C LEU A 22 -0.29 23.26 -12.04
N GLN A 23 0.28 23.97 -13.00
CA GLN A 23 1.47 23.59 -13.74
C GLN A 23 2.44 22.96 -12.73
N GLN A 24 2.48 21.62 -12.66
CA GLN A 24 3.62 20.95 -12.06
C GLN A 24 4.79 21.29 -12.98
N PRO A 25 5.88 21.91 -12.49
CA PRO A 25 7.05 22.04 -13.33
C PRO A 25 7.48 20.64 -13.74
N ALA A 26 7.70 20.50 -15.05
CA ALA A 26 8.22 19.30 -15.66
C ALA A 26 9.47 18.84 -14.89
N PHE A 27 9.58 17.53 -14.72
CA PHE A 27 10.77 16.81 -14.27
C PHE A 27 12.09 17.58 -14.44
N ASP A 28 12.68 18.06 -13.33
CA ASP A 28 14.02 18.66 -13.30
C ASP A 28 15.09 17.56 -13.14
N PRO A 29 15.89 17.24 -14.18
CA PRO A 29 16.88 16.16 -14.12
C PRO A 29 18.08 16.48 -13.22
N THR A 30 18.27 17.74 -12.81
CA THR A 30 19.39 18.19 -11.96
C THR A 30 19.19 17.82 -10.48
N LEU A 31 17.95 17.57 -10.04
CA LEU A 31 17.68 17.11 -8.67
C LEU A 31 18.07 15.64 -8.44
N LEU A 32 18.17 14.84 -9.50
CA LEU A 32 18.69 13.48 -9.43
C LEU A 32 20.19 13.47 -9.13
N ASP A 33 20.93 14.45 -9.62
CA ASP A 33 22.40 14.54 -9.45
C ASP A 33 22.81 15.03 -8.05
N ALA A 34 21.99 15.89 -7.44
CA ALA A 34 22.17 16.28 -6.04
C ALA A 34 21.88 15.13 -5.07
N ALA A 35 20.96 14.22 -5.41
CA ALA A 35 20.65 13.04 -4.61
C ALA A 35 21.69 11.92 -4.76
N SER A 36 22.30 11.77 -5.96
CA SER A 36 23.41 10.83 -6.20
C SER A 36 24.71 11.29 -5.52
N ALA A 37 24.96 12.60 -5.46
CA ALA A 37 26.15 13.17 -4.79
C ALA A 37 26.20 12.89 -3.27
N VAL A 38 25.03 12.77 -2.61
CA VAL A 38 24.94 12.41 -1.18
C VAL A 38 25.12 10.89 -0.96
N GLY A 39 24.93 10.07 -1.99
CA GLY A 39 25.06 8.61 -1.93
C GLY A 39 26.49 8.08 -2.07
N ALA A 40 27.47 8.94 -2.38
CA ALA A 40 28.85 8.54 -2.66
C ALA A 40 29.76 8.48 -1.41
N ARG A 41 29.23 8.69 -0.20
CA ARG A 41 29.99 8.43 1.04
C ARG A 41 29.84 6.97 1.43
N ALA A 42 30.89 6.21 1.15
CA ALA A 42 31.04 4.82 1.53
C ALA A 42 30.82 4.65 3.05
N GLY A 43 29.77 3.91 3.41
CA GLY A 43 29.72 3.08 4.63
C GLY A 43 29.79 3.80 5.98
N ASP A 44 28.93 4.76 6.26
CA ASP A 44 28.76 5.25 7.64
C ASP A 44 28.09 4.16 8.52
N PRO A 45 28.78 3.57 9.52
CA PRO A 45 28.17 2.60 10.44
C PRO A 45 27.04 3.22 11.29
N ALA A 46 27.01 4.55 11.38
CA ALA A 46 25.94 5.29 12.04
C ALA A 46 24.58 5.16 11.34
N LEU A 47 24.54 5.02 10.01
CA LEU A 47 23.29 4.78 9.27
C LEU A 47 22.75 3.36 9.48
N HIS A 48 23.64 2.39 9.73
CA HIS A 48 23.25 1.04 10.13
C HIS A 48 22.62 1.02 11.52
N ALA A 49 23.22 1.71 12.48
CA ALA A 49 22.64 1.89 13.81
C ALA A 49 21.31 2.68 13.75
N ALA A 50 21.20 3.68 12.87
CA ALA A 50 19.99 4.46 12.64
C ALA A 50 18.79 3.61 12.15
N SER A 51 19.05 2.45 11.53
CA SER A 51 18.02 1.53 11.02
C SER A 51 17.66 0.39 11.98
N MET A 52 18.47 0.19 13.03
CA MET A 52 18.11 -0.63 14.20
C MET A 52 17.22 0.14 15.18
N LEU A 53 17.00 1.44 14.94
CA LEU A 53 15.99 2.20 15.67
C LEU A 53 14.60 1.66 15.35
N SER A 54 13.71 1.84 16.31
CA SER A 54 12.31 1.42 16.16
C SER A 54 11.72 2.02 14.87
N PRO A 55 10.85 1.31 14.13
CA PRO A 55 10.22 1.83 12.91
C PRO A 55 9.56 3.21 13.07
N ARG A 56 9.19 3.55 14.31
CA ARG A 56 8.70 4.86 14.72
C ARG A 56 9.76 5.95 14.56
N GLU A 57 10.97 5.74 15.06
CA GLU A 57 12.05 6.73 15.02
C GLU A 57 12.60 6.94 13.61
N ASP A 58 12.66 5.88 12.80
CA ASP A 58 13.01 5.98 11.38
C ASP A 58 11.98 6.86 10.63
N ALA A 59 10.69 6.65 10.90
CA ALA A 59 9.62 7.49 10.35
C ALA A 59 9.75 8.97 10.76
N PHE A 60 10.09 9.27 12.02
CA PHE A 60 10.30 10.64 12.51
C PHE A 60 11.50 11.35 11.88
N ARG A 61 12.56 10.61 11.55
CA ARG A 61 13.76 11.16 10.91
C ARG A 61 13.59 11.29 9.40
N SER A 62 12.70 10.50 8.80
CA SER A 62 12.46 10.55 7.36
C SER A 62 11.78 11.86 6.95
N ARG A 63 12.35 12.56 5.97
CA ARG A 63 11.68 13.69 5.27
C ARG A 63 10.67 13.23 4.22
N LEU A 64 10.45 11.91 4.13
CA LEU A 64 9.55 11.31 3.15
C LEU A 64 8.11 11.47 3.64
N THR A 65 7.32 12.23 2.90
CA THR A 65 5.90 12.45 3.19
C THR A 65 5.00 11.89 2.09
N GLY A 66 3.72 11.66 2.43
CA GLY A 66 2.71 11.18 1.50
C GLY A 66 2.79 9.70 1.14
N VAL A 67 2.15 9.32 0.03
CA VAL A 67 1.95 7.91 -0.38
C VAL A 67 3.26 7.17 -0.65
N ARG A 68 4.34 7.90 -0.97
CA ARG A 68 5.66 7.33 -1.24
C ARG A 68 6.35 6.87 0.04
N ALA A 69 6.12 7.51 1.18
CA ALA A 69 6.80 7.20 2.44
C ALA A 69 6.62 5.72 2.86
N GLY A 70 5.41 5.18 2.71
CA GLY A 70 5.12 3.77 3.03
C GLY A 70 5.52 2.75 1.96
N ARG A 71 6.13 3.17 0.84
CA ARG A 71 6.52 2.30 -0.29
C ARG A 71 8.02 2.36 -0.61
N THR A 72 8.76 3.17 0.12
CA THR A 72 10.21 3.34 -0.03
C THR A 72 10.92 2.47 1.01
N VAL A 73 12.02 1.85 0.61
CA VAL A 73 12.89 1.04 1.48
C VAL A 73 14.32 1.53 1.29
N SER A 74 15.04 1.73 2.37
CA SER A 74 16.46 2.07 2.34
C SER A 74 17.31 0.86 1.89
N VAL A 75 18.33 1.14 1.08
CA VAL A 75 19.29 0.13 0.62
C VAL A 75 20.46 0.09 1.60
N PHE A 76 20.79 -1.10 2.08
CA PHE A 76 21.88 -1.31 3.04
C PHE A 76 23.03 -2.06 2.38
N ASN A 77 24.27 -1.70 2.71
CA ASN A 77 25.48 -2.40 2.25
C ASN A 77 25.57 -2.54 0.72
N GLY A 78 25.01 -1.60 -0.04
CA GLY A 78 24.91 -1.69 -1.49
C GLY A 78 24.07 -2.87 -2.02
N ASN A 79 23.40 -3.64 -1.14
CA ASN A 79 22.59 -4.79 -1.53
C ASN A 79 21.19 -4.34 -1.99
N THR A 80 21.14 -3.87 -3.23
CA THR A 80 19.90 -3.43 -3.89
C THR A 80 18.92 -4.58 -4.08
N SER A 81 19.41 -5.80 -4.37
CA SER A 81 18.58 -6.98 -4.58
C SER A 81 17.70 -7.30 -3.37
N GLN A 82 18.28 -7.31 -2.17
CA GLN A 82 17.54 -7.57 -0.94
C GLN A 82 16.54 -6.45 -0.64
N ALA A 83 16.92 -5.19 -0.87
CA ALA A 83 16.02 -4.05 -0.68
C ALA A 83 14.80 -4.14 -1.62
N LEU A 84 15.00 -4.53 -2.88
CA LEU A 84 13.92 -4.74 -3.85
C LEU A 84 12.99 -5.89 -3.46
N GLN A 85 13.52 -6.99 -2.91
CA GLN A 85 12.68 -8.08 -2.38
C GLN A 85 11.82 -7.61 -1.21
N ARG A 86 12.40 -6.85 -0.27
CA ARG A 86 11.65 -6.26 0.85
C ARG A 86 10.58 -5.30 0.36
N GLN A 87 10.90 -4.43 -0.58
CA GLN A 87 9.94 -3.51 -1.18
C GLN A 87 8.80 -4.27 -1.88
N ASN A 88 9.10 -5.33 -2.62
CA ASN A 88 8.09 -6.15 -3.29
C ASN A 88 7.15 -6.85 -2.29
N MET A 89 7.70 -7.34 -1.17
CA MET A 89 6.90 -7.89 -0.08
C MET A 89 5.90 -6.87 0.49
N LEU A 90 6.36 -5.64 0.75
CA LEU A 90 5.50 -4.54 1.24
C LEU A 90 4.39 -4.19 0.24
N LEU A 91 4.71 -4.13 -1.05
CA LEU A 91 3.71 -3.86 -2.09
C LEU A 91 2.67 -4.98 -2.20
N ARG A 92 3.09 -6.24 -1.99
CA ARG A 92 2.21 -7.41 -2.01
C ARG A 92 1.32 -7.48 -0.76
N SER A 93 1.86 -7.21 0.42
CA SER A 93 1.08 -7.21 1.67
C SER A 93 -0.01 -6.13 1.65
N ALA A 94 0.31 -4.95 1.10
CA ALA A 94 -0.63 -3.85 0.90
C ALA A 94 -1.59 -4.05 -0.30
N ARG A 95 -1.44 -5.13 -1.08
CA ARG A 95 -2.29 -5.48 -2.24
C ARG A 95 -2.39 -4.42 -3.35
N ILE A 96 -1.45 -3.48 -3.43
CA ILE A 96 -1.48 -2.34 -4.36
C ILE A 96 -1.58 -2.79 -5.83
N ALA A 97 -0.85 -3.84 -6.20
CA ALA A 97 -0.86 -4.35 -7.57
C ALA A 97 -2.19 -5.03 -7.95
N GLN A 98 -2.93 -5.55 -6.96
CA GLN A 98 -4.25 -6.12 -7.17
C GLN A 98 -5.27 -5.00 -7.27
N ASP A 99 -5.25 -4.05 -6.35
CA ASP A 99 -6.17 -2.92 -6.33
C ASP A 99 -6.06 -2.08 -7.61
N ARG A 100 -4.83 -1.84 -8.10
CA ARG A 100 -4.59 -1.18 -9.39
C ARG A 100 -5.27 -1.89 -10.55
N ARG A 101 -5.30 -3.24 -10.55
CA ARG A 101 -5.98 -4.02 -11.60
C ARG A 101 -7.49 -3.93 -11.45
N GLU A 102 -8.00 -3.98 -10.22
CA GLU A 102 -9.43 -3.91 -9.91
C GLU A 102 -10.02 -2.53 -10.21
N GLN A 103 -9.25 -1.46 -9.99
CA GLN A 103 -9.64 -0.08 -10.29
C GLN A 103 -9.61 0.26 -11.78
N ARG A 104 -9.01 -0.59 -12.63
CA ARG A 104 -8.88 -0.31 -14.07
C ARG A 104 -10.24 -0.20 -14.77
N PHE A 105 -11.24 -0.95 -14.32
CA PHE A 105 -12.56 -0.99 -14.93
C PHE A 105 -13.64 -0.88 -13.87
N TYR A 106 -14.74 -0.20 -14.21
CA TYR A 106 -15.90 -0.15 -13.34
C TYR A 106 -16.58 -1.53 -13.27
N LEU A 107 -16.88 -1.96 -12.05
CA LEU A 107 -17.64 -3.17 -11.79
C LEU A 107 -18.91 -2.80 -11.02
N LYS A 108 -20.05 -3.34 -11.44
CA LYS A 108 -21.33 -3.12 -10.74
C LYS A 108 -21.21 -3.55 -9.27
N PRO A 109 -21.80 -2.80 -8.32
CA PRO A 109 -21.66 -3.08 -6.89
C PRO A 109 -22.15 -4.47 -6.47
N GLY A 110 -23.19 -4.99 -7.13
CA GLY A 110 -23.66 -6.36 -6.90
C GLY A 110 -22.59 -7.41 -7.24
N LYS A 111 -21.89 -7.23 -8.37
CA LYS A 111 -20.84 -8.15 -8.80
C LYS A 111 -19.59 -8.05 -7.93
N VAL A 112 -19.25 -6.85 -7.44
CA VAL A 112 -18.18 -6.64 -6.44
C VAL A 112 -18.47 -7.47 -5.17
N LYS A 113 -19.70 -7.38 -4.64
CA LYS A 113 -20.12 -8.13 -3.43
C LYS A 113 -20.08 -9.64 -3.64
N GLU A 114 -20.54 -10.13 -4.80
CA GLU A 114 -20.49 -11.55 -5.16
C GLU A 114 -19.05 -12.06 -5.21
N GLN A 115 -18.15 -11.34 -5.89
CA GLN A 115 -16.72 -11.69 -5.94
C GLN A 115 -16.10 -11.70 -4.55
N GLN A 116 -16.42 -10.72 -3.71
CA GLN A 116 -15.91 -10.66 -2.34
C GLN A 116 -16.39 -11.84 -1.49
N ARG A 117 -17.66 -12.24 -1.61
CA ARG A 117 -18.21 -13.43 -0.94
C ARG A 117 -17.52 -14.71 -1.39
N SER A 118 -17.33 -14.88 -2.70
CA SER A 118 -16.61 -16.02 -3.27
C SER A 118 -15.15 -16.10 -2.78
N ARG A 119 -14.44 -14.97 -2.78
CA ARG A 119 -13.07 -14.86 -2.24
C ARG A 119 -13.00 -15.15 -0.74
N LYS A 120 -13.99 -14.72 0.05
CA LYS A 120 -14.08 -15.03 1.48
C LYS A 120 -14.26 -16.54 1.69
N HIS A 121 -15.24 -17.14 1.03
CA HIS A 121 -15.50 -18.58 1.12
C HIS A 121 -14.27 -19.42 0.76
N ARG A 122 -13.59 -19.11 -0.36
CA ARG A 122 -12.36 -19.82 -0.75
C ARG A 122 -11.27 -19.75 0.31
N ARG A 123 -11.09 -18.58 0.95
CA ARG A 123 -10.10 -18.41 2.02
C ARG A 123 -10.44 -19.21 3.25
N GLU A 124 -11.71 -19.20 3.67
CA GLU A 124 -12.21 -19.94 4.82
C GLU A 124 -12.12 -21.45 4.60
N PHE A 125 -12.53 -21.93 3.43
CA PHE A 125 -12.43 -23.33 3.04
C PHE A 125 -10.98 -23.81 3.07
N MET A 126 -10.05 -23.07 2.47
CA MET A 126 -8.63 -23.43 2.46
C MET A 126 -8.01 -23.39 3.87
N ARG A 127 -8.45 -22.48 4.74
CA ARG A 127 -8.01 -22.45 6.14
C ARG A 127 -8.46 -23.69 6.89
N ALA A 128 -9.75 -24.06 6.77
CA ALA A 128 -10.30 -25.25 7.40
C ALA A 128 -9.65 -26.54 6.86
N PHE A 129 -9.46 -26.62 5.54
CA PHE A 129 -8.81 -27.76 4.90
C PHE A 129 -7.35 -27.93 5.38
N LYS A 130 -6.57 -26.86 5.48
CA LYS A 130 -5.21 -26.93 6.02
C LYS A 130 -5.20 -27.40 7.47
N GLY A 131 -6.11 -26.89 8.30
CA GLY A 131 -6.27 -27.36 9.68
C GLY A 131 -6.62 -28.85 9.77
N LEU A 132 -7.50 -29.35 8.89
CA LEU A 132 -7.80 -30.78 8.82
C LEU A 132 -6.56 -31.61 8.46
N ILE A 133 -5.78 -31.15 7.48
CA ILE A 133 -4.54 -31.83 7.08
C ILE A 133 -3.50 -31.84 8.20
N GLU A 134 -3.43 -30.79 9.02
CA GLU A 134 -2.58 -30.76 10.20
C GLU A 134 -3.00 -31.82 11.23
N VAL A 135 -4.30 -31.99 11.47
CA VAL A 135 -4.82 -33.05 12.34
C VAL A 135 -4.50 -34.43 11.79
N VAL A 136 -4.70 -34.67 10.49
CA VAL A 136 -4.38 -35.95 9.84
C VAL A 136 -2.88 -36.25 9.93
N LYS A 137 -2.02 -35.24 9.72
CA LYS A 137 -0.57 -35.40 9.88
C LYS A 137 -0.20 -35.73 11.32
N ASP A 138 -0.86 -35.11 12.30
CA ASP A 138 -0.63 -35.40 13.71
C ASP A 138 -1.10 -36.79 14.11
N ALA A 139 -2.25 -37.23 13.57
CA ALA A 139 -2.77 -38.58 13.77
C ALA A 139 -1.79 -39.63 13.24
N LYS A 140 -1.32 -39.45 12.00
CA LYS A 140 -0.27 -40.28 11.39
C LYS A 140 1.01 -40.30 12.22
N ARG A 141 1.44 -39.16 12.77
CA ARG A 141 2.64 -39.05 13.61
C ARG A 141 2.50 -39.84 14.92
N LYS A 142 1.31 -39.86 15.51
CA LYS A 142 1.00 -40.59 16.74
C LYS A 142 0.70 -42.08 16.50
N GLY A 143 0.45 -42.48 15.26
CA GLY A 143 0.14 -43.86 14.87
C GLY A 143 -1.33 -44.24 15.06
N TYR A 144 -2.24 -43.26 15.03
CA TYR A 144 -3.68 -43.50 14.93
C TYR A 144 -4.10 -43.87 13.49
#